data_AF-A0A0S8C313-F1
#
_entry.id   AF-A0A0S8C313-F1
#
_cell.length_a   1.000
_cell.length_b   1.000
_cell.length_c   1.000
_cell.angle_alpha   90.00
_cell.angle_beta   90.00
_cell.angle_gamma   90.00
#
_symmetry.space_group_name_H-M   'P 1'
#
loop_
_entity.id
_entity.type
_entity.pdbx_description
1 polymer ?
#
loop_
_entity_poly.entity_id
_entity_poly.type
_entity_poly.pdbx_seq_one_letter_code
_entity_poly.pdbx_strand_id
1 'polypeptide(L)'
;MTTPLTRTEQPTLSRRQLLKACVVGGGLAVSGFSLLHWLTGSRLTAQTFIGQAETYEADLAKLIRQGLQELGVTPSEINGKRILLKPNLVEPHKSLSHINTHPLVVRGAVEAFLHLGAASVVVAEGPGHRHDTLLVLEESGLADVLYEDRIPFQDLNTMEGVTLPNVGGQTNLTTLTFPRLVQDVDWVVSLAKMKTHHWA
;
A
#
# COMPACT_ATOMS: atom_id res chain seq x y z
N MET A 1 -10.04 33.10 81.92
CA MET A 1 -9.57 33.22 80.53
C MET A 1 -9.62 31.85 79.89
N THR A 2 -10.65 31.59 79.08
CA THR A 2 -10.76 30.39 78.24
C THR A 2 -11.30 30.84 76.89
N THR A 3 -10.41 30.91 75.91
CA THR A 3 -10.73 31.25 74.52
C THR A 3 -11.38 30.03 73.85
N PRO A 4 -12.48 30.15 73.09
CA PRO A 4 -13.02 29.02 72.36
C PRO A 4 -12.17 28.73 71.13
N LEU A 5 -11.83 27.46 70.93
CA LEU A 5 -11.19 26.96 69.72
C LEU A 5 -12.18 27.07 68.55
N THR A 6 -11.89 27.95 67.59
CA THR A 6 -12.58 28.01 66.31
C THR A 6 -12.32 26.72 65.54
N ARG A 7 -13.37 25.91 65.37
CA ARG A 7 -13.35 24.70 64.55
C ARG A 7 -13.19 25.13 63.08
N THR A 8 -12.04 24.86 62.50
CA THR A 8 -11.83 24.98 61.05
C THR A 8 -12.71 23.92 60.36
N GLU A 9 -13.74 24.37 59.65
CA GLU A 9 -14.51 23.48 58.78
C GLU A 9 -13.57 22.95 57.68
N GLN A 10 -13.33 21.64 57.70
CA GLN A 10 -12.71 20.98 56.56
C GLN A 10 -13.73 20.96 55.41
N PRO A 11 -13.36 21.38 54.19
CA PRO A 11 -14.26 21.32 53.05
C PRO A 11 -14.58 19.85 52.75
N THR A 12 -15.80 19.42 53.10
CA THR A 12 -16.28 18.08 52.78
C THR A 12 -16.82 18.10 51.35
N LEU A 13 -16.12 17.45 50.44
CA LEU A 13 -16.58 17.29 49.06
C LEU A 13 -17.90 16.50 49.07
N SER A 14 -18.98 17.13 48.64
CA SER A 14 -20.27 16.44 48.55
C SER A 14 -20.23 15.37 47.46
N ARG A 15 -20.98 14.28 47.63
CA ARG A 15 -21.09 13.20 46.63
C ARG A 15 -21.44 13.72 45.23
N ARG A 16 -22.24 14.79 45.14
CA ARG A 16 -22.63 15.44 43.89
C ARG A 16 -21.47 16.21 43.23
N GLN A 17 -20.59 16.84 44.01
CA GLN A 17 -19.39 17.50 43.50
C GLN A 17 -18.36 16.46 43.03
N LEU A 18 -18.22 15.35 43.75
CA LEU A 18 -17.35 14.23 43.34
C LEU A 18 -17.83 13.62 42.00
N LEU A 19 -19.13 13.35 41.86
CA LEU A 19 -19.71 12.83 40.61
C LEU A 19 -19.50 13.78 39.42
N LYS A 20 -19.71 15.09 39.61
CA LYS A 20 -19.45 16.09 38.56
C LYS A 20 -17.98 16.14 38.18
N ALA A 21 -17.07 16.06 39.15
CA ALA A 21 -15.64 16.03 38.90
C ALA A 21 -15.22 14.77 38.13
N CYS A 22 -15.78 13.61 38.45
CA CYS A 22 -15.52 12.36 37.71
C CYS A 22 -16.05 12.41 36.27
N VAL A 23 -17.23 12.99 36.02
CA VAL A 23 -17.79 13.12 34.67
C VAL A 23 -16.97 14.10 33.82
N VAL A 24 -16.59 15.25 34.39
CA VAL A 24 -15.76 16.25 33.68
C VAL A 24 -14.35 15.70 33.44
N GLY A 25 -13.73 15.10 34.46
CA GLY A 25 -12.41 14.48 34.36
C GLY A 25 -12.39 13.30 33.38
N GLY A 26 -13.42 12.46 33.39
CA GLY A 26 -13.60 11.36 32.44
C GLY A 26 -13.81 11.85 31.00
N GLY A 27 -14.61 12.90 30.81
CA GLY A 27 -14.81 13.52 29.50
C GLY A 27 -13.53 14.13 28.92
N LEU A 28 -12.74 14.82 29.73
CA LEU A 28 -11.43 15.37 29.35
C LEU A 28 -10.38 14.29 29.08
N ALA A 29 -10.40 13.19 29.84
CA ALA A 29 -9.50 12.06 29.62
C ALA A 29 -9.82 11.31 28.33
N VAL A 30 -11.11 11.09 28.03
CA VAL A 30 -11.55 10.42 26.78
C VAL A 30 -11.28 11.30 25.57
N SER A 31 -11.56 12.60 25.64
CA SER A 31 -11.27 13.52 24.53
C SER A 31 -9.77 13.71 24.32
N GLY A 32 -8.99 13.80 25.39
CA GLY A 32 -7.53 13.84 25.34
C GLY A 32 -6.92 12.56 24.77
N PHE A 33 -7.41 11.37 25.17
CA PHE A 33 -6.96 10.08 24.65
C PHE A 33 -7.31 9.91 23.16
N SER A 34 -8.51 10.34 22.75
CA SER A 34 -8.96 10.26 21.35
C SER A 34 -8.17 11.22 20.46
N LEU A 35 -7.92 12.44 20.94
CA LEU A 35 -7.09 13.42 20.25
C LEU A 35 -5.63 12.96 20.18
N LEU A 36 -5.09 12.41 21.28
CA LEU A 36 -3.75 11.87 21.29
C LEU A 36 -3.63 10.68 20.33
N HIS A 37 -4.57 9.74 20.35
CA HIS A 37 -4.60 8.59 19.43
C HIS A 37 -4.76 9.02 17.97
N TRP A 38 -5.49 10.10 17.69
CA TRP A 38 -5.57 10.70 16.35
C TRP A 38 -4.24 11.36 15.94
N LEU A 39 -3.60 12.09 16.85
CA LEU A 39 -2.30 12.76 16.61
C LEU A 39 -1.13 11.76 16.54
N THR A 40 -1.20 10.66 17.28
CA THR A 40 -0.21 9.58 17.35
C THR A 40 -0.66 8.36 16.58
N GLY A 41 -1.66 8.50 15.70
CA GLY A 41 -2.10 7.42 14.81
C GLY A 41 -0.89 6.84 14.11
N SER A 42 -0.89 5.52 13.90
CA SER A 42 0.24 4.79 13.35
C SER A 42 0.73 5.46 12.07
N ARG A 43 1.83 6.22 12.16
CA ARG A 43 2.49 6.76 10.98
C ARG A 43 3.06 5.56 10.25
N LEU A 44 2.43 5.21 9.13
CA LEU A 44 2.98 4.22 8.20
C LEU A 44 4.27 4.83 7.64
N THR A 45 5.40 4.44 8.21
CA THR A 45 6.72 4.79 7.69
C THR A 45 7.24 3.62 6.88
N ALA A 46 7.83 3.93 5.72
CA ALA A 46 8.50 2.95 4.87
C ALA A 46 9.89 3.49 4.52
N GLN A 47 10.86 2.59 4.37
CA GLN A 47 12.13 2.94 3.76
C GLN A 47 11.88 3.27 2.29
N THR A 48 12.48 4.36 1.82
CA THR A 48 12.22 4.89 0.48
C THR A 48 13.54 5.19 -0.21
N PHE A 49 13.71 4.62 -1.41
CA PHE A 49 14.76 4.98 -2.34
C PHE A 49 14.19 5.88 -3.44
N ILE A 50 14.93 6.93 -3.80
CA ILE A 50 14.57 7.82 -4.90
C ILE A 50 15.66 7.69 -5.96
N GLY A 51 15.30 7.09 -7.09
CA GLY A 51 16.14 6.99 -8.28
C GLY A 51 15.60 7.90 -9.38
N GLN A 52 16.49 8.54 -10.13
CA GLN A 52 16.15 9.34 -11.30
C GLN A 52 16.59 8.63 -12.57
N ALA A 53 15.68 8.54 -13.55
CA ALA A 53 15.99 8.22 -14.93
C ALA A 53 15.62 9.45 -15.79
N GLU A 54 16.51 9.87 -16.69
CA GLU A 54 16.24 11.02 -17.57
C GLU A 54 15.13 10.70 -18.58
N THR A 55 15.10 9.46 -19.07
CA THR A 55 14.09 8.96 -20.01
C THR A 55 13.71 7.51 -19.66
N TYR A 56 12.65 6.98 -20.27
CA TYR A 56 12.24 5.59 -20.06
C TYR A 56 13.15 4.57 -20.77
N GLU A 57 13.96 5.02 -21.74
CA GLU A 57 14.95 4.22 -22.47
C GLU A 57 16.25 4.04 -21.70
N ALA A 58 16.39 4.68 -20.53
CA ALA A 58 17.51 4.43 -19.62
C ALA A 58 17.51 2.97 -19.11
N ASP A 59 18.60 2.54 -18.48
CA ASP A 59 18.70 1.22 -17.85
C ASP A 59 17.87 1.17 -16.55
N LEU A 60 16.54 1.08 -16.72
CA LEU A 60 15.57 1.03 -15.63
C LEU A 60 15.75 -0.22 -14.78
N ALA A 61 16.16 -1.35 -15.38
CA ALA A 61 16.44 -2.57 -14.64
C ALA A 61 17.57 -2.38 -13.63
N LYS A 62 18.68 -1.73 -14.04
CA LYS A 62 19.77 -1.37 -13.12
C LYS A 62 19.31 -0.40 -12.04
N LEU A 63 18.55 0.63 -12.38
CA LEU A 63 18.06 1.60 -11.41
C LEU A 63 17.15 0.93 -10.35
N ILE A 64 16.25 0.04 -10.78
CA ILE A 64 15.38 -0.73 -9.90
C ILE A 64 16.22 -1.66 -9.02
N ARG A 65 17.20 -2.39 -9.57
CA ARG A 65 18.10 -3.24 -8.77
C ARG A 65 18.90 -2.46 -7.72
N GLN A 66 19.39 -1.27 -8.07
CA GLN A 66 20.07 -0.39 -7.11
C GLN A 66 19.11 0.00 -5.98
N GLY A 67 17.89 0.43 -6.30
CA GLY A 67 16.90 0.76 -5.28
C GLY A 67 16.55 -0.42 -4.38
N LEU A 68 16.36 -1.61 -4.95
CA LEU A 68 16.13 -2.84 -4.19
C LEU A 68 17.30 -3.13 -3.24
N GLN A 69 18.54 -3.03 -3.72
CA GLN A 69 19.75 -3.25 -2.92
C GLN A 69 19.87 -2.24 -1.76
N GLU A 70 19.65 -0.95 -2.02
CA GLU A 70 19.69 0.11 -0.99
C GLU A 70 18.59 -0.08 0.07
N LEU A 71 17.46 -0.65 -0.33
CA LEU A 71 16.36 -1.02 0.57
C LEU A 71 16.57 -2.38 1.26
N GLY A 72 17.72 -3.03 1.06
CA GLY A 72 18.06 -4.31 1.68
C GLY A 72 17.44 -5.54 1.01
N VAL A 73 16.77 -5.39 -0.13
CA VAL A 73 16.24 -6.51 -0.91
C VAL A 73 17.39 -7.14 -1.70
N THR A 74 17.81 -8.32 -1.28
CA THR A 74 19.01 -9.00 -1.78
C THR A 74 18.67 -10.24 -2.60
N PRO A 75 19.61 -10.77 -3.42
CA PRO A 75 19.42 -12.05 -4.11
C PRO A 75 19.02 -13.19 -3.16
N SER A 76 19.51 -13.23 -1.92
CA SER A 76 19.12 -14.27 -0.96
C SER A 76 17.63 -14.27 -0.60
N GLU A 77 16.96 -13.12 -0.67
CA GLU A 77 15.51 -13.02 -0.40
C GLU A 77 14.66 -13.39 -1.62
N ILE A 78 15.16 -13.06 -2.82
CA ILE A 78 14.43 -13.21 -4.09
C ILE A 78 14.71 -14.54 -4.79
N ASN A 79 15.87 -15.15 -4.58
CA ASN A 79 16.28 -16.36 -5.28
C ASN A 79 15.27 -17.50 -5.07
N GLY A 80 14.77 -18.06 -6.18
CA GLY A 80 13.77 -19.12 -6.19
C GLY A 80 12.33 -18.67 -5.91
N LYS A 81 12.06 -17.36 -5.70
CA LYS A 81 10.72 -16.84 -5.43
C LYS A 81 9.91 -16.63 -6.71
N ARG A 82 8.60 -16.83 -6.62
CA ARG A 82 7.60 -16.50 -7.63
C ARG A 82 7.10 -15.09 -7.38
N ILE A 83 7.29 -14.20 -8.34
CA ILE A 83 7.01 -12.76 -8.17
C ILE A 83 5.82 -12.36 -9.04
N LEU A 84 4.82 -11.72 -8.43
CA LEU A 84 3.78 -10.99 -9.14
C LEU A 84 4.15 -9.50 -9.23
N LEU A 85 4.24 -8.98 -10.45
CA LEU A 85 4.30 -7.54 -10.72
C LEU A 85 2.90 -7.04 -11.12
N LYS A 86 2.38 -6.07 -10.37
CA LYS A 86 1.08 -5.45 -10.62
C LYS A 86 1.27 -4.00 -11.10
N PRO A 87 1.29 -3.73 -12.42
CA PRO A 87 1.31 -2.37 -12.94
C PRO A 87 0.00 -1.64 -12.70
N ASN A 88 -0.02 -0.33 -12.89
CA ASN A 88 -1.24 0.46 -12.90
C ASN A 88 -1.74 0.61 -14.34
N LEU A 89 -2.78 -0.15 -14.71
CA LEU A 89 -3.49 -0.03 -15.99
C LEU A 89 -4.93 0.43 -15.73
N VAL A 90 -5.25 1.66 -16.11
CA VAL A 90 -6.54 2.30 -15.77
C VAL A 90 -7.34 2.57 -17.03
N GLU A 91 -6.88 3.51 -17.84
CA GLU A 91 -7.49 3.86 -19.12
C GLU A 91 -6.38 4.22 -20.09
N PRO A 92 -5.98 3.30 -20.98
CA PRO A 92 -4.99 3.62 -21.97
C PRO A 92 -5.55 4.63 -22.94
N HIS A 93 -4.67 5.54 -23.34
CA HIS A 93 -4.93 6.47 -24.42
C HIS A 93 -3.61 6.62 -25.16
N LYS A 94 -3.58 6.26 -26.44
CA LYS A 94 -2.32 6.22 -27.22
C LYS A 94 -1.59 7.58 -27.22
N SER A 95 -2.33 8.69 -27.12
CA SER A 95 -1.74 10.04 -27.03
C SER A 95 -1.35 10.47 -25.61
N LEU A 96 -1.70 9.71 -24.56
CA LEU A 96 -1.46 10.03 -23.15
C LEU A 96 -0.76 8.85 -22.45
N SER A 97 0.48 8.59 -22.85
CA SER A 97 1.34 7.51 -22.29
C SER A 97 1.62 7.63 -20.79
N HIS A 98 1.22 8.75 -20.16
CA HIS A 98 1.45 9.00 -18.74
C HIS A 98 0.33 8.51 -17.82
N ILE A 99 -0.80 7.99 -18.34
CA ILE A 99 -1.90 7.51 -17.50
C ILE A 99 -1.53 6.18 -16.80
N ASN A 100 -0.86 5.30 -17.54
CA ASN A 100 -0.51 3.95 -17.11
C ASN A 100 0.97 3.87 -16.72
N THR A 101 1.32 2.82 -15.99
CA THR A 101 2.74 2.44 -15.79
C THR A 101 3.37 2.21 -17.16
N HIS A 102 4.55 2.81 -17.39
CA HIS A 102 5.20 2.75 -18.68
C HIS A 102 5.68 1.31 -18.98
N PRO A 103 5.50 0.78 -20.21
CA PRO A 103 5.90 -0.59 -20.53
C PRO A 103 7.36 -0.93 -20.19
N LEU A 104 8.30 0.00 -20.47
CA LEU A 104 9.71 -0.19 -20.14
C LEU A 104 10.01 -0.22 -18.64
N VAL A 105 9.17 0.39 -17.79
CA VAL A 105 9.30 0.23 -16.32
C VAL A 105 8.89 -1.18 -15.91
N VAL A 106 7.85 -1.75 -16.54
CA VAL A 106 7.44 -3.14 -16.29
C VAL A 106 8.54 -4.11 -16.74
N ARG A 107 9.07 -3.93 -17.96
CA ARG A 107 10.24 -4.68 -18.46
C ARG A 107 11.41 -4.60 -17.49
N GLY A 108 11.81 -3.39 -17.10
CA GLY A 108 12.92 -3.19 -16.17
C GLY A 108 12.72 -3.86 -14.82
N ALA A 109 11.48 -3.86 -14.29
CA ALA A 109 11.16 -4.57 -13.06
C ALA A 109 11.25 -6.09 -13.23
N VAL A 110 10.73 -6.65 -14.33
CA VAL A 110 10.87 -8.08 -14.65
C VAL A 110 12.33 -8.49 -14.69
N GLU A 111 13.14 -7.76 -15.46
CA GLU A 111 14.58 -8.01 -15.57
C GLU A 111 15.30 -7.90 -14.23
N ALA A 112 14.93 -6.92 -13.39
CA ALA A 112 15.50 -6.75 -12.07
C ALA A 112 15.26 -7.97 -11.17
N PHE A 113 14.02 -8.47 -11.09
CA PHE A 113 13.70 -9.63 -10.26
C PHE A 113 14.30 -10.94 -10.81
N LEU A 114 14.28 -11.13 -12.13
CA LEU A 114 14.94 -12.30 -12.75
C LEU A 114 16.45 -12.30 -12.50
N HIS A 115 17.10 -11.13 -12.59
CA HIS A 115 18.53 -10.99 -12.29
C HIS A 115 18.85 -11.31 -10.82
N LEU A 116 17.94 -11.02 -9.89
CA LEU A 116 18.08 -11.37 -8.47
C LEU A 116 17.79 -12.86 -8.18
N GLY A 117 17.44 -13.65 -9.20
CA GLY A 117 17.26 -15.10 -9.11
C GLY A 117 15.80 -15.55 -8.90
N ALA A 118 14.81 -14.69 -9.14
CA ALA A 118 13.41 -15.10 -9.08
C ALA A 118 13.17 -16.34 -9.97
N ALA A 119 12.45 -17.34 -9.44
CA ALA A 119 12.11 -18.55 -10.20
C ALA A 119 11.14 -18.25 -11.35
N SER A 120 10.24 -17.30 -11.13
CA SER A 120 9.34 -16.79 -12.15
C SER A 120 8.92 -15.36 -11.82
N VAL A 121 8.62 -14.60 -12.87
CA VAL A 121 7.99 -13.29 -12.76
C VAL A 121 6.76 -13.29 -13.67
N VAL A 122 5.62 -12.91 -13.11
CA VAL A 122 4.37 -12.76 -13.85
C VAL A 122 3.85 -11.34 -13.70
N VAL A 123 3.37 -10.78 -14.79
CA VAL A 123 2.65 -9.51 -14.78
C VAL A 123 1.17 -9.84 -14.66
N ALA A 124 0.44 -9.18 -13.78
CA ALA A 124 -1.01 -9.34 -13.75
C ALA A 124 -1.68 -8.03 -13.41
N GLU A 125 -2.82 -7.79 -14.06
CA GLU A 125 -3.64 -6.64 -13.74
C GLU A 125 -5.12 -6.93 -13.96
N GLY A 126 -5.97 -6.25 -13.20
CA GLY A 126 -7.42 -6.25 -13.36
C GLY A 126 -7.91 -4.83 -13.57
N PRO A 127 -7.92 -4.31 -14.82
CA PRO A 127 -8.32 -2.93 -15.09
C PRO A 127 -9.78 -2.69 -14.65
N GLY A 128 -10.01 -1.59 -13.92
CA GLY A 128 -11.34 -1.28 -13.37
C GLY A 128 -12.22 -0.38 -14.24
N HIS A 129 -11.64 0.44 -15.12
CA HIS A 129 -12.39 1.40 -15.93
C HIS A 129 -12.75 0.86 -17.32
N ARG A 130 -11.96 -0.07 -17.85
CA ARG A 130 -12.19 -0.76 -19.12
C ARG A 130 -12.19 -2.26 -18.85
N HIS A 131 -13.26 -2.95 -19.24
CA HIS A 131 -13.40 -4.39 -19.03
C HIS A 131 -12.63 -5.24 -20.05
N ASP A 132 -12.29 -4.67 -21.21
CA ASP A 132 -11.49 -5.36 -22.22
C ASP A 132 -10.01 -5.22 -21.90
N THR A 133 -9.46 -6.21 -21.18
CA THR A 133 -8.06 -6.22 -20.78
C THR A 133 -7.11 -6.34 -21.97
N LEU A 134 -7.50 -7.01 -23.06
CA LEU A 134 -6.67 -7.13 -24.25
C LEU A 134 -6.50 -5.77 -24.93
N LEU A 135 -7.61 -5.05 -25.12
CA LEU A 135 -7.56 -3.67 -25.59
C LEU A 135 -6.67 -2.80 -24.69
N VAL A 136 -6.77 -2.97 -23.37
CA VAL A 136 -5.97 -2.18 -22.43
C VAL A 136 -4.47 -2.45 -22.59
N LEU A 137 -4.07 -3.70 -22.80
CA LEU A 137 -2.68 -4.07 -23.03
C LEU A 137 -2.15 -3.51 -24.35
N GLU A 138 -2.93 -3.62 -25.43
CA GLU A 138 -2.57 -3.13 -26.74
C GLU A 138 -2.43 -1.60 -26.76
N GLU A 139 -3.42 -0.88 -26.24
CA GLU A 139 -3.43 0.58 -26.28
C GLU A 139 -2.45 1.22 -25.27
N SER A 140 -2.02 0.48 -24.24
CA SER A 140 -0.94 0.91 -23.34
C SER A 140 0.47 0.66 -23.91
N GLY A 141 0.59 -0.10 -24.99
CA GLY A 141 1.88 -0.58 -25.52
C GLY A 141 2.53 -1.65 -24.66
N LEU A 142 1.85 -2.14 -23.61
CA LEU A 142 2.39 -3.20 -22.75
C LEU A 142 2.35 -4.55 -23.46
N ALA A 143 1.38 -4.78 -24.35
CA ALA A 143 1.28 -6.02 -25.12
C ALA A 143 2.57 -6.34 -25.90
N ASP A 144 3.17 -5.33 -26.54
CA ASP A 144 4.38 -5.48 -27.35
C ASP A 144 5.56 -5.98 -26.49
N VAL A 145 5.75 -5.35 -25.33
CA VAL A 145 6.80 -5.71 -24.36
C VAL A 145 6.60 -7.13 -23.84
N LEU A 146 5.38 -7.46 -23.42
CA LEU A 146 5.05 -8.78 -22.88
C LEU A 146 5.29 -9.88 -23.93
N TYR A 147 4.91 -9.63 -25.18
CA TYR A 147 5.08 -10.57 -26.28
C TYR A 147 6.55 -10.75 -26.67
N GLU A 148 7.28 -9.65 -26.86
CA GLU A 148 8.70 -9.65 -27.26
C GLU A 148 9.57 -10.45 -26.27
N ASP A 149 9.37 -10.20 -24.98
CA ASP A 149 10.19 -10.79 -23.91
C ASP A 149 9.61 -12.11 -23.37
N ARG A 150 8.46 -12.56 -23.91
CA ARG A 150 7.73 -13.75 -23.46
C ARG A 150 7.38 -13.70 -21.97
N ILE A 151 6.98 -12.53 -21.50
CA ILE A 151 6.57 -12.31 -20.12
C ILE A 151 5.11 -12.76 -19.96
N PRO A 152 4.80 -13.69 -19.04
CA PRO A 152 3.43 -14.12 -18.84
C PRO A 152 2.60 -12.96 -18.28
N PHE A 153 1.41 -12.79 -18.83
CA PHE A 153 0.40 -11.88 -18.32
C PHE A 153 -0.84 -12.64 -17.85
N GLN A 154 -1.44 -12.22 -16.75
CA GLN A 154 -2.73 -12.75 -16.31
C GLN A 154 -3.74 -11.63 -16.00
N ASP A 155 -4.96 -11.79 -16.49
CA ASP A 155 -6.07 -10.89 -16.20
C ASP A 155 -6.72 -11.27 -14.86
N LEU A 156 -6.54 -10.42 -13.86
CA LEU A 156 -7.06 -10.64 -12.51
C LEU A 156 -8.60 -10.62 -12.44
N ASN A 157 -9.28 -9.97 -13.39
CA ASN A 157 -10.75 -9.89 -13.42
C ASN A 157 -11.40 -11.22 -13.85
N THR A 158 -10.64 -12.10 -14.51
CA THR A 158 -11.15 -13.40 -15.01
C THR A 158 -10.84 -14.57 -14.07
N MET A 159 -10.10 -14.31 -12.99
CA MET A 159 -9.68 -15.35 -12.05
C MET A 159 -10.76 -15.71 -11.04
N GLU A 160 -10.66 -16.94 -10.54
CA GLU A 160 -11.36 -17.34 -9.33
C GLU A 160 -10.93 -16.44 -8.15
N GLY A 161 -11.93 -15.97 -7.39
CA GLY A 161 -11.71 -15.25 -6.15
C GLY A 161 -11.48 -16.20 -4.97
N VAL A 162 -10.45 -15.93 -4.18
CA VAL A 162 -10.18 -16.61 -2.91
C VAL A 162 -10.45 -15.66 -1.75
N THR A 163 -11.30 -16.09 -0.81
CA THR A 163 -11.65 -15.30 0.38
C THR A 163 -10.76 -15.67 1.55
N LEU A 164 -10.14 -14.67 2.16
CA LEU A 164 -9.20 -14.80 3.27
C LEU A 164 -9.66 -13.96 4.47
N PRO A 165 -9.34 -14.36 5.72
CA PRO A 165 -9.56 -13.53 6.88
C PRO A 165 -8.87 -12.16 6.75
N ASN A 166 -9.56 -11.09 7.17
CA ASN A 166 -8.97 -9.75 7.20
C ASN A 166 -8.06 -9.60 8.44
N VAL A 167 -6.81 -10.03 8.31
CA VAL A 167 -5.82 -9.92 9.39
C VAL A 167 -5.37 -8.47 9.66
N GLY A 168 -5.60 -7.57 8.71
CA GLY A 168 -5.18 -6.17 8.81
C GLY A 168 -6.07 -5.33 9.72
N GLY A 169 -7.35 -5.70 9.89
CA GLY A 169 -8.27 -5.05 10.82
C GLY A 169 -8.53 -3.55 10.56
N GLN A 170 -8.14 -3.03 9.40
CA GLN A 170 -8.27 -1.60 9.04
C GLN A 170 -9.69 -1.22 8.61
N THR A 171 -10.58 -2.21 8.45
CA THR A 171 -11.98 -2.04 8.08
C THR A 171 -12.82 -2.98 8.94
N ASN A 172 -14.14 -2.76 8.97
CA ASN A 172 -15.08 -3.66 9.65
C ASN A 172 -15.34 -4.97 8.88
N LEU A 173 -14.70 -5.18 7.73
CA LEU A 173 -14.83 -6.41 6.97
C LEU A 173 -14.11 -7.54 7.70
N THR A 174 -14.78 -8.67 7.89
CA THR A 174 -14.19 -9.87 8.52
C THR A 174 -13.28 -10.65 7.57
N THR A 175 -13.50 -10.50 6.26
CA THR A 175 -12.77 -11.19 5.20
C THR A 175 -12.52 -10.24 4.02
N LEU A 176 -11.53 -10.58 3.19
CA LEU A 176 -11.21 -9.92 1.93
C LEU A 176 -11.09 -10.99 0.84
N THR A 177 -11.57 -10.68 -0.36
CA THR A 177 -11.47 -11.57 -1.53
C THR A 177 -10.42 -11.06 -2.47
N PHE A 178 -9.50 -11.94 -2.88
CA PHE A 178 -8.40 -11.64 -3.80
C PHE A 178 -8.44 -12.58 -5.00
N PRO A 179 -7.84 -12.22 -6.15
CA PRO A 179 -7.58 -13.18 -7.22
C PRO A 179 -6.71 -14.32 -6.71
N ARG A 180 -7.02 -15.56 -7.10
CA ARG A 180 -6.30 -16.77 -6.67
C ARG A 180 -4.77 -16.66 -6.82
N LEU A 181 -4.30 -15.96 -7.85
CA LEU A 181 -2.89 -15.73 -8.11
C LEU A 181 -2.10 -15.21 -6.90
N VAL A 182 -2.72 -14.44 -5.99
CA VAL A 182 -2.06 -13.92 -4.79
C VAL A 182 -1.56 -15.05 -3.87
N GLN A 183 -2.17 -16.24 -3.91
CA GLN A 183 -1.71 -17.43 -3.17
C GLN A 183 -0.62 -18.22 -3.91
N ASP A 184 -0.50 -18.03 -5.22
CA ASP A 184 0.41 -18.77 -6.09
C ASP A 184 1.76 -18.07 -6.28
N VAL A 185 1.96 -16.95 -5.58
CA VAL A 185 3.19 -16.16 -5.60
C VAL A 185 3.72 -15.94 -4.19
N ASP A 186 5.01 -15.69 -4.10
CA ASP A 186 5.68 -15.47 -2.81
C ASP A 186 5.81 -13.96 -2.51
N TRP A 187 5.84 -13.12 -3.56
CA TRP A 187 5.90 -11.67 -3.47
C TRP A 187 4.88 -11.02 -4.41
N VAL A 188 4.24 -9.97 -3.92
CA VAL A 188 3.40 -9.07 -4.72
C VAL A 188 4.06 -7.69 -4.73
N VAL A 189 4.38 -7.20 -5.93
CA VAL A 189 5.07 -5.92 -6.12
C VAL A 189 4.14 -4.99 -6.90
N SER A 190 3.76 -3.88 -6.27
CA SER A 190 2.96 -2.84 -6.91
C SER A 190 3.86 -1.90 -7.71
N LEU A 191 3.68 -1.85 -9.04
CA LEU A 191 4.37 -0.91 -9.93
C LEU A 191 3.49 0.31 -10.18
N ALA A 192 3.20 1.04 -9.11
CA ALA A 192 2.31 2.19 -9.13
C ALA A 192 2.88 3.37 -9.92
N LYS A 193 1.98 4.22 -10.43
CA LYS A 193 2.32 5.50 -11.03
C LYS A 193 1.67 6.64 -10.26
N MET A 194 2.48 7.58 -9.80
CA MET A 194 1.97 8.80 -9.18
C MET A 194 1.33 9.69 -10.26
N LYS A 195 0.05 10.00 -10.06
CA LYS A 195 -0.73 10.90 -10.92
C LYS A 195 -1.63 11.78 -10.08
N THR A 196 -1.90 13.00 -10.55
CA THR A 196 -2.90 13.87 -9.96
C THR A 196 -4.29 13.38 -10.36
N HIS A 197 -5.22 13.33 -9.41
CA HIS A 197 -6.62 13.00 -9.67
C HIS A 197 -7.46 14.27 -9.57
N HIS A 198 -8.51 14.37 -10.38
CA HIS A 198 -9.43 15.50 -10.37
C HIS A 198 -10.44 15.47 -9.19
N TRP A 199 -10.31 14.49 -8.28
CA TRP A 199 -11.16 14.32 -7.09
C TRP A 199 -10.39 14.51 -5.77
N ALA A 200 -9.20 15.11 -5.82
CA ALA A 200 -8.41 15.41 -4.63
C ALA A 200 -8.87 16.72 -3.97
#